data_AF-A0A1W1ZQ51-F1
#
_entry.id   AF-A0A1W1ZQ51-F1
#
_cell.length_a   1.000
_cell.length_b   1.000
_cell.length_c   1.000
_cell.angle_alpha   90.00
_cell.angle_beta   90.00
_cell.angle_gamma   90.00
#
_symmetry.space_group_name_H-M   'P 1'
#
loop_
_entity.id
_entity.type
_entity.pdbx_description
1 polymer ?
#
loop_
_entity_poly.entity_id
_entity_poly.type
_entity_poly.pdbx_seq_one_letter_code
_entity_poly.pdbx_strand_id
1 'polypeptide(L)'
;MIWIQLVILILLILLGARMKGIGLGVMGAVGLLVFALGFGLKPTTPPIDVMLIILSVVTAAASLQAAGGMDYMVSIAEKILRKNPNHITWLGPFVTYTFTLVAGTAHIIYSLLPIIAEVATKKRVRPERPLSISVIAAHMAITASPISAATVALTSLLAPKGFELTDILIVAIPATIIGVLAGAMVASRQGKDLMRDPEFLERLKDPEFVKLLDGENTTNHEEKTFSKAAKRSVYVFLLAVLSVVLFAAIPSLRPSFLTDGKMQPLRMVEMIELLMLAAAAAIVLVSGIPASKVSQSTIFRSGGEAVVCIFGVAWMSDTYLQAHMPFFETHLSAFVTDHPWTFAIALFVMSILLFSQAATVRALMPLGISLGIPAPALIAMFPAVNGDFVIPSYPTLVAAMGFDRTGTTRIGRFLVNHSFTPPGLTTVIVTIATGFLIASIVL
;
A
#
# COMPACT_ATOMS: atom_id res chain seq x y z
N MET A 1 28.97 7.20 18.43
CA MET A 1 29.00 6.95 16.97
C MET A 1 27.64 6.52 16.43
N ILE A 2 26.99 5.52 17.03
CA ILE A 2 25.63 5.07 16.66
C ILE A 2 24.61 6.22 16.48
N TRP A 3 24.48 7.12 17.46
CA TRP A 3 23.52 8.22 17.40
C TRP A 3 23.78 9.23 16.28
N ILE A 4 25.04 9.50 15.96
CA ILE A 4 25.40 10.40 14.86
C ILE A 4 24.99 9.77 13.54
N GLN A 5 25.29 8.48 13.35
CA GLN A 5 24.90 7.74 12.15
C GLN A 5 23.38 7.59 12.05
N LEU A 6 22.66 7.43 13.17
CA LEU A 6 21.19 7.45 13.21
C LEU A 6 20.63 8.80 12.76
N VAL A 7 21.20 9.91 13.26
CA VAL A 7 20.79 11.25 12.85
C VAL A 7 21.03 11.44 11.35
N ILE A 8 22.17 10.98 10.82
CA ILE A 8 22.45 11.00 9.38
C ILE A 8 21.42 10.16 8.61
N LEU A 9 21.12 8.94 9.06
CA LEU A 9 20.11 8.07 8.45
C LEU A 9 18.76 8.78 8.36
N ILE A 10 18.29 9.34 9.48
CA ILE A 10 17.01 10.04 9.56
C ILE A 10 17.02 11.29 8.68
N LEU A 11 18.09 12.10 8.72
CA LEU A 11 18.21 13.31 7.89
C LEU A 11 18.14 12.98 6.40
N LEU A 12 18.84 11.95 5.94
CA LEU A 12 18.85 11.55 4.52
C LEU A 12 17.50 10.99 4.08
N ILE A 13 16.83 10.23 4.94
CA ILE A 13 15.44 9.80 4.71
C ILE A 13 14.51 11.00 4.58
N LEU A 14 14.60 11.97 5.49
CA LEU A 14 13.77 13.18 5.47
C LEU A 14 14.03 14.05 4.23
N LEU A 15 15.29 14.19 3.82
CA LEU A 15 15.67 14.89 2.60
C LEU A 15 15.14 14.15 1.37
N GLY A 16 15.32 12.83 1.30
CA GLY A 16 14.84 12.00 0.20
C GLY A 16 13.31 12.03 0.06
N ALA A 17 12.58 11.99 1.18
CA ALA A 17 11.12 12.11 1.19
C ALA A 17 10.65 13.47 0.62
N ARG A 18 11.38 14.56 0.89
CA ARG A 18 11.06 15.89 0.34
C ARG A 18 11.34 16.03 -1.16
N MET A 19 12.30 15.27 -1.68
CA MET A 19 12.65 15.28 -3.11
C MET A 19 11.58 14.63 -4.00
N LYS A 20 10.69 13.80 -3.43
CA LYS A 20 9.66 13.00 -4.16
C LYS A 20 10.27 12.05 -5.20
N GLY A 21 9.44 11.19 -5.80
CA GLY A 21 9.87 10.23 -6.82
C GLY A 21 11.01 9.33 -6.35
N ILE A 22 12.11 9.29 -7.10
CA ILE A 22 13.31 8.49 -6.76
C ILE A 22 14.14 9.02 -5.57
N GLY A 23 13.76 10.18 -5.01
CA GLY A 23 14.52 10.93 -4.00
C GLY A 23 14.95 10.10 -2.79
N LEU A 24 14.03 9.31 -2.22
CA LEU A 24 14.33 8.40 -1.11
C LEU A 24 15.46 7.43 -1.47
N GLY A 25 15.39 6.80 -2.64
CA GLY A 25 16.40 5.84 -3.10
C GLY A 25 17.77 6.46 -3.28
N VAL A 26 17.85 7.59 -3.99
CA VAL A 26 19.15 8.23 -4.24
C VAL A 26 19.79 8.77 -2.96
N MET A 27 19.00 9.31 -2.03
CA MET A 27 19.53 9.75 -0.73
C MET A 27 19.93 8.57 0.16
N GLY A 28 19.26 7.43 0.04
CA GLY A 28 19.69 6.17 0.65
C GLY A 28 21.07 5.74 0.15
N ALA A 29 21.31 5.79 -1.16
CA ALA A 29 22.62 5.48 -1.73
C ALA A 29 23.73 6.45 -1.26
N VAL A 30 23.42 7.75 -1.16
CA VAL A 30 24.33 8.75 -0.56
C VAL A 30 24.65 8.40 0.89
N GLY A 31 23.65 8.01 1.68
CA GLY A 31 23.88 7.63 3.07
C GLY A 31 24.70 6.35 3.22
N LEU A 32 24.47 5.37 2.36
CA LEU A 32 25.31 4.18 2.30
C LEU A 32 26.77 4.53 1.99
N LEU A 33 27.00 5.46 1.06
CA LEU A 33 28.34 5.97 0.76
C LEU A 33 28.98 6.65 1.98
N VAL A 34 28.23 7.49 2.69
CA VAL A 34 28.68 8.15 3.93
C VAL A 34 29.00 7.12 5.02
N PHE A 35 28.19 6.08 5.17
CA PHE A 35 28.45 5.00 6.13
C PHE A 35 29.67 4.18 5.78
N ALA A 36 29.82 3.80 4.50
CA ALA A 36 30.94 2.99 4.05
C ALA A 36 32.26 3.77 4.08
N LEU A 37 32.31 4.95 3.49
CA LEU A 37 33.53 5.73 3.33
C LEU A 37 33.84 6.62 4.55
N GLY A 38 32.82 7.20 5.17
CA GLY A 38 32.98 8.13 6.29
C GLY A 38 33.10 7.44 7.64
N PHE A 39 32.36 6.36 7.86
CA PHE A 39 32.31 5.66 9.15
C PHE A 39 32.88 4.23 9.10
N GLY A 40 33.29 3.73 7.93
CA GLY A 40 33.85 2.39 7.79
C GLY A 40 32.85 1.25 7.99
N LEU A 41 31.54 1.51 7.88
CA LEU A 41 30.54 0.45 7.98
C LEU A 41 30.59 -0.44 6.73
N LYS A 42 30.66 -1.76 6.91
CA LYS A 42 30.63 -2.70 5.80
C LYS A 42 29.21 -2.76 5.20
N PRO A 43 29.01 -2.40 3.91
CA PRO A 43 27.71 -2.55 3.26
C PRO A 43 27.21 -3.99 3.29
N THR A 44 25.92 -4.17 3.49
CA THR A 44 25.26 -5.48 3.38
C THR A 44 24.98 -5.82 1.91
N THR A 45 24.12 -6.80 1.63
CA THR A 45 23.70 -7.11 0.26
C THR A 45 22.46 -6.30 -0.14
N PRO A 46 22.39 -5.79 -1.37
CA PRO A 46 21.19 -5.11 -1.84
C PRO A 46 19.98 -6.07 -1.90
N PRO A 47 18.75 -5.56 -1.72
CA PRO A 47 17.53 -6.38 -1.63
C PRO A 47 17.01 -6.82 -3.02
N ILE A 48 17.83 -7.56 -3.78
CA ILE A 48 17.56 -7.93 -5.18
C ILE A 48 16.22 -8.64 -5.37
N ASP A 49 15.91 -9.63 -4.53
CA ASP A 49 14.66 -10.39 -4.61
C ASP A 49 13.41 -9.47 -4.59
N VAL A 50 13.40 -8.44 -3.74
CA VAL A 50 12.25 -7.50 -3.72
C VAL A 50 12.23 -6.59 -4.93
N MET A 51 13.40 -6.15 -5.40
CA MET A 51 13.48 -5.31 -6.60
C MET A 51 12.91 -6.04 -7.82
N LEU A 52 13.25 -7.31 -7.99
CA LEU A 52 12.79 -8.15 -9.11
C LEU A 52 11.30 -8.50 -9.01
N ILE A 53 10.79 -8.78 -7.81
CA ILE A 53 9.35 -8.99 -7.63
C ILE A 53 8.56 -7.70 -7.94
N ILE A 54 8.98 -6.55 -7.41
CA ILE A 54 8.32 -5.27 -7.71
C ILE A 54 8.30 -5.04 -9.21
N LEU A 55 9.45 -5.20 -9.89
CA LEU A 55 9.54 -5.01 -11.33
C LEU A 55 8.59 -5.94 -12.10
N SER A 56 8.49 -7.21 -11.71
CA SER A 56 7.62 -8.19 -12.34
C SER A 56 6.13 -7.86 -12.14
N VAL A 57 5.72 -7.56 -10.90
CA VAL A 57 4.33 -7.19 -10.56
C VAL A 57 3.92 -5.90 -11.26
N VAL A 58 4.77 -4.88 -11.21
CA VAL A 58 4.55 -3.58 -11.85
C VAL A 58 4.42 -3.75 -13.35
N THR A 59 5.23 -4.61 -13.97
CA THR A 59 5.15 -4.86 -15.41
C THR A 59 3.79 -5.47 -15.78
N ALA A 60 3.26 -6.42 -14.99
CA ALA A 60 1.93 -6.97 -15.21
C ALA A 60 0.80 -5.93 -15.05
N ALA A 61 0.87 -5.14 -13.98
CA ALA A 61 -0.13 -4.08 -13.71
C ALA A 61 -0.05 -2.95 -14.74
N ALA A 62 1.15 -2.61 -15.21
CA ALA A 62 1.40 -1.68 -16.31
C ALA A 62 0.82 -2.19 -17.62
N SER A 63 0.97 -3.48 -17.93
CA SER A 63 0.34 -4.10 -19.10
C SER A 63 -1.18 -4.04 -19.01
N LEU A 64 -1.76 -4.29 -17.83
CA LEU A 64 -3.19 -4.15 -17.57
C LEU A 64 -3.68 -2.70 -17.82
N GLN A 65 -2.93 -1.71 -17.33
CA GLN A 65 -3.23 -0.30 -17.55
C GLN A 65 -3.14 0.06 -19.04
N ALA A 66 -2.05 -0.34 -19.71
CA ALA A 66 -1.82 -0.04 -21.12
C ALA A 66 -2.85 -0.70 -22.05
N ALA A 67 -3.45 -1.82 -21.64
CA ALA A 67 -4.54 -2.51 -22.35
C ALA A 67 -5.93 -1.88 -22.12
N GLY A 68 -6.05 -0.84 -21.28
CA GLY A 68 -7.33 -0.26 -20.87
C GLY A 68 -8.12 -1.11 -19.86
N GLY A 69 -7.50 -2.16 -19.32
CA GLY A 69 -8.12 -3.03 -18.31
C GLY A 69 -8.41 -2.28 -17.00
N MET A 70 -7.54 -1.34 -16.63
CA MET A 70 -7.77 -0.49 -15.46
C MET A 70 -9.04 0.36 -15.58
N ASP A 71 -9.27 0.99 -16.73
CA ASP A 71 -10.48 1.77 -16.97
C ASP A 71 -11.74 0.88 -16.93
N TYR A 72 -11.64 -0.35 -17.44
CA TYR A 72 -12.73 -1.31 -17.34
C TYR A 72 -13.03 -1.68 -15.87
N MET A 73 -12.01 -1.97 -15.06
CA MET A 73 -12.22 -2.22 -13.63
C MET A 73 -12.87 -1.01 -12.95
N VAL A 74 -12.42 0.21 -13.25
CA VAL A 74 -13.00 1.44 -12.69
C VAL A 74 -14.48 1.59 -13.07
N SER A 75 -14.87 1.23 -14.29
CA SER A 75 -16.29 1.24 -14.70
C SER A 75 -17.16 0.26 -13.90
N ILE A 76 -16.60 -0.87 -13.47
CA ILE A 76 -17.28 -1.83 -12.60
C ILE A 76 -17.46 -1.22 -11.21
N ALA A 77 -16.39 -0.62 -10.66
CA ALA A 77 -16.46 0.09 -9.37
C ALA A 77 -17.53 1.20 -9.40
N GLU A 78 -17.58 1.97 -10.49
CA GLU A 78 -18.61 3.00 -10.69
C GLU A 78 -20.03 2.41 -10.65
N LYS A 79 -20.29 1.34 -11.40
CA LYS A 79 -21.59 0.65 -11.40
C LYS A 79 -21.98 0.17 -10.00
N ILE A 80 -21.03 -0.39 -9.25
CA ILE A 80 -21.25 -0.84 -7.87
C ILE A 80 -21.62 0.33 -6.96
N LEU A 81 -20.83 1.41 -6.98
CA LEU A 81 -21.02 2.59 -6.12
C LEU A 81 -22.35 3.31 -6.42
N ARG A 82 -22.72 3.42 -7.69
CA ARG A 82 -23.97 4.06 -8.11
C ARG A 82 -25.21 3.24 -7.78
N LYS A 83 -25.11 1.90 -7.66
CA LYS A 83 -26.24 1.02 -7.33
C LYS A 83 -26.72 1.18 -5.89
N ASN A 84 -25.81 1.42 -4.94
CA ASN A 84 -26.13 1.57 -3.51
C ASN A 84 -25.54 2.86 -2.90
N PRO A 85 -25.92 4.03 -3.41
CA PRO A 85 -25.17 5.25 -3.15
C PRO A 85 -25.44 5.85 -1.76
N ASN A 86 -26.53 5.45 -1.08
CA ASN A 86 -26.79 5.81 0.32
C ASN A 86 -25.79 5.17 1.30
N HIS A 87 -25.11 4.10 0.87
CA HIS A 87 -24.13 3.36 1.68
C HIS A 87 -22.69 3.65 1.26
N ILE A 88 -22.44 4.75 0.53
CA ILE A 88 -21.14 5.02 -0.07
C ILE A 88 -19.98 5.10 0.96
N THR A 89 -20.26 5.53 2.19
CA THR A 89 -19.27 5.54 3.28
C THR A 89 -18.76 4.14 3.64
N TRP A 90 -19.54 3.10 3.37
CA TRP A 90 -19.15 1.70 3.60
C TRP A 90 -18.71 1.01 2.31
N LEU A 91 -19.40 1.29 1.20
CA LEU A 91 -19.14 0.66 -0.09
C LEU A 91 -17.88 1.22 -0.75
N GLY A 92 -17.64 2.53 -0.64
CA GLY A 92 -16.43 3.21 -1.11
C GLY A 92 -15.16 2.52 -0.63
N PRO A 93 -14.92 2.40 0.69
CA PRO A 93 -13.70 1.78 1.19
C PRO A 93 -13.62 0.29 0.85
N PHE A 94 -14.73 -0.45 0.82
CA PHE A 94 -14.69 -1.87 0.47
C PHE A 94 -14.31 -2.11 -1.00
N VAL A 95 -14.86 -1.31 -1.93
CA VAL A 95 -14.50 -1.35 -3.34
C VAL A 95 -13.03 -0.95 -3.51
N THR A 96 -12.61 0.14 -2.87
CA THR A 96 -11.21 0.60 -2.90
C THR A 96 -10.24 -0.45 -2.35
N TYR A 97 -10.57 -1.06 -1.20
CA TYR A 97 -9.79 -2.12 -0.57
C TYR A 97 -9.62 -3.30 -1.52
N THR A 98 -10.73 -3.80 -2.08
CA THR A 98 -10.72 -4.95 -3.00
C THR A 98 -9.85 -4.70 -4.23
N PHE A 99 -9.99 -3.51 -4.82
CA PHE A 99 -9.21 -3.14 -6.00
C PHE A 99 -7.73 -3.01 -5.68
N THR A 100 -7.40 -2.45 -4.52
CA THR A 100 -6.00 -2.31 -4.08
C THR A 100 -5.38 -3.65 -3.72
N LEU A 101 -6.15 -4.53 -3.05
CA LEU A 101 -5.76 -5.89 -2.69
C LEU A 101 -5.33 -6.68 -3.93
N VAL A 102 -6.12 -6.56 -5.00
CA VAL A 102 -5.87 -7.22 -6.28
C VAL A 102 -4.76 -6.54 -7.08
N ALA A 103 -4.73 -5.21 -7.12
CA ALA A 103 -3.76 -4.46 -7.92
C ALA A 103 -2.36 -4.39 -7.28
N GLY A 104 -2.26 -4.60 -5.96
CA GLY A 104 -1.01 -4.48 -5.22
C GLY A 104 -0.51 -3.05 -5.01
N THR A 105 -1.30 -2.04 -5.41
CA THR A 105 -0.93 -0.62 -5.32
C THR A 105 -2.09 0.27 -4.91
N ALA A 106 -1.85 1.18 -3.97
CA ALA A 106 -2.83 2.17 -3.52
C ALA A 106 -3.10 3.24 -4.58
N HIS A 107 -2.28 3.34 -5.64
CA HIS A 107 -2.46 4.29 -6.75
C HIS A 107 -3.74 4.02 -7.54
N ILE A 108 -4.31 2.80 -7.45
CA ILE A 108 -5.62 2.50 -8.05
C ILE A 108 -6.73 3.42 -7.52
N ILE A 109 -6.54 4.02 -6.34
CA ILE A 109 -7.55 4.89 -5.76
C ILE A 109 -7.75 6.18 -6.57
N TYR A 110 -6.76 6.68 -7.32
CA TYR A 110 -6.91 7.95 -8.04
C TYR A 110 -8.06 7.95 -9.04
N SER A 111 -8.37 6.80 -9.63
CA SER A 111 -9.51 6.65 -10.54
C SER A 111 -10.84 6.46 -9.81
N LEU A 112 -10.82 6.06 -8.53
CA LEU A 112 -12.01 5.85 -7.70
C LEU A 112 -12.42 7.11 -6.93
N LEU A 113 -11.47 7.94 -6.48
CA LEU A 113 -11.74 9.18 -5.75
C LEU A 113 -12.74 10.11 -6.43
N PRO A 114 -12.63 10.45 -7.73
CA PRO A 114 -13.61 11.33 -8.39
C PRO A 114 -15.01 10.72 -8.38
N ILE A 115 -15.14 9.42 -8.58
CA ILE A 115 -16.43 8.71 -8.58
C ILE A 115 -17.02 8.73 -7.17
N ILE A 116 -16.21 8.43 -6.14
CA ILE A 116 -16.64 8.45 -4.74
C ILE A 116 -17.12 9.86 -4.36
N ALA A 117 -16.36 10.89 -4.70
CA ALA A 117 -16.71 12.29 -4.43
C ALA A 117 -18.02 12.68 -5.13
N GLU A 118 -18.16 12.34 -6.42
CA GLU A 118 -19.34 12.66 -7.22
C GLU A 118 -20.59 11.96 -6.68
N VAL A 119 -20.53 10.64 -6.43
CA VAL A 119 -21.69 9.88 -5.95
C VAL A 119 -22.09 10.32 -4.54
N ALA A 120 -21.13 10.60 -3.66
CA ALA A 120 -21.40 11.14 -2.33
C ALA A 120 -22.13 12.49 -2.42
N THR A 121 -21.58 13.41 -3.22
CA THR A 121 -22.13 14.75 -3.40
C THR A 121 -23.54 14.71 -4.00
N LYS A 122 -23.77 13.92 -5.05
CA LYS A 122 -25.09 13.74 -5.69
C LYS A 122 -26.15 13.18 -4.74
N LYS A 123 -25.77 12.33 -3.78
CA LYS A 123 -26.68 11.84 -2.73
C LYS A 123 -26.68 12.66 -1.46
N ARG A 124 -26.06 13.85 -1.49
CA ARG A 124 -25.94 14.74 -0.33
C ARG A 124 -25.32 14.04 0.90
N VAL A 125 -24.52 12.99 0.67
CA VAL A 125 -23.65 12.40 1.67
C VAL A 125 -22.40 13.26 1.74
N ARG A 126 -22.00 13.64 2.96
CA ARG A 126 -20.79 14.44 3.20
C ARG A 126 -19.55 13.72 2.61
N PRO A 127 -18.90 14.24 1.54
CA PRO A 127 -17.81 13.53 0.87
C PRO A 127 -16.60 13.21 1.75
N GLU A 128 -16.35 14.01 2.78
CA GLU A 128 -15.34 13.75 3.81
C GLU A 128 -15.42 12.31 4.36
N ARG A 129 -16.63 11.77 4.55
CA ARG A 129 -16.84 10.46 5.15
C ARG A 129 -16.32 9.34 4.25
N PRO A 130 -16.83 9.13 3.01
CA PRO A 130 -16.33 8.06 2.14
C PRO A 130 -14.91 8.31 1.62
N LEU A 131 -14.51 9.56 1.33
CA LEU A 131 -13.18 9.84 0.79
C LEU A 131 -12.06 9.54 1.79
N SER A 132 -12.25 9.94 3.06
CA SER A 132 -11.24 9.71 4.09
C SER A 132 -10.97 8.22 4.30
N ILE A 133 -12.02 7.43 4.55
CA ILE A 133 -11.86 6.00 4.79
C ILE A 133 -11.45 5.22 3.54
N SER A 134 -11.85 5.63 2.33
CA SER A 134 -11.38 4.98 1.10
C SER A 134 -9.86 5.09 0.93
N VAL A 135 -9.27 6.26 1.23
CA VAL A 135 -7.81 6.43 1.19
C VAL A 135 -7.13 5.47 2.17
N ILE A 136 -7.61 5.42 3.41
CA ILE A 136 -7.09 4.51 4.44
C ILE A 136 -7.25 3.04 4.03
N ALA A 137 -8.39 2.68 3.44
CA ALA A 137 -8.65 1.33 2.98
C ALA A 137 -7.71 0.90 1.84
N ALA A 138 -7.35 1.81 0.94
CA ALA A 138 -6.31 1.54 -0.07
C ALA A 138 -4.96 1.26 0.59
N HIS A 139 -4.56 2.06 1.59
CA HIS A 139 -3.31 1.84 2.31
C HIS A 139 -3.31 0.50 3.05
N MET A 140 -4.35 0.19 3.83
CA MET A 140 -4.46 -1.11 4.53
C MET A 140 -4.42 -2.31 3.58
N ALA A 141 -5.04 -2.20 2.40
CA ALA A 141 -5.03 -3.27 1.42
C ALA A 141 -3.63 -3.59 0.90
N ILE A 142 -2.67 -2.65 0.93
CA ILE A 142 -1.27 -2.93 0.59
C ILE A 142 -0.72 -4.01 1.51
N THR A 143 -0.95 -3.91 2.82
CA THR A 143 -0.46 -4.87 3.81
C THR A 143 -1.23 -6.19 3.84
N ALA A 144 -2.26 -6.33 3.02
CA ALA A 144 -3.02 -7.56 2.85
C ALA A 144 -2.90 -8.16 1.44
N SER A 145 -2.27 -7.44 0.51
CA SER A 145 -2.18 -7.87 -0.88
C SER A 145 -1.03 -8.88 -1.08
N PRO A 146 -1.26 -10.03 -1.75
CA PRO A 146 -0.24 -11.04 -1.99
C PRO A 146 0.92 -10.55 -2.88
N ILE A 147 0.67 -9.50 -3.67
CA ILE A 147 1.60 -9.01 -4.71
C ILE A 147 2.15 -7.62 -4.38
N SER A 148 1.78 -7.01 -3.24
CA SER A 148 2.32 -5.70 -2.90
C SER A 148 3.79 -5.79 -2.51
N ALA A 149 4.54 -4.73 -2.81
CA ALA A 149 5.94 -4.61 -2.44
C ALA A 149 6.19 -4.84 -0.93
N ALA A 150 5.25 -4.39 -0.07
CA ALA A 150 5.38 -4.48 1.37
C ALA A 150 5.19 -5.92 1.87
N THR A 151 4.13 -6.60 1.41
CA THR A 151 3.86 -8.00 1.78
C THR A 151 4.99 -8.89 1.30
N VAL A 152 5.41 -8.70 0.05
CA VAL A 152 6.55 -9.42 -0.51
C VAL A 152 7.82 -9.21 0.31
N ALA A 153 8.12 -7.96 0.68
CA ALA A 153 9.29 -7.67 1.50
C ALA A 153 9.24 -8.39 2.85
N LEU A 154 8.07 -8.46 3.49
CA LEU A 154 7.90 -9.19 4.75
C LEU A 154 8.05 -10.70 4.53
N THR A 155 7.42 -11.26 3.49
CA THR A 155 7.54 -12.69 3.14
C THR A 155 8.99 -13.09 2.93
N SER A 156 9.77 -12.30 2.19
CA SER A 156 11.19 -12.61 1.97
C SER A 156 12.01 -12.59 3.26
N LEU A 157 11.64 -11.74 4.23
CA LEU A 157 12.33 -11.64 5.51
C LEU A 157 11.96 -12.78 6.47
N LEU A 158 10.72 -13.27 6.42
CA LEU A 158 10.23 -14.33 7.30
C LEU A 158 10.38 -15.75 6.74
N ALA A 159 10.63 -15.91 5.44
CA ALA A 159 10.86 -17.21 4.80
C ALA A 159 11.97 -18.03 5.48
N PRO A 160 13.14 -17.47 5.87
CA PRO A 160 14.16 -18.21 6.61
C PRO A 160 13.73 -18.69 8.00
N LYS A 161 12.64 -18.13 8.54
CA LYS A 161 12.03 -18.53 9.82
C LYS A 161 10.89 -19.54 9.65
N GLY A 162 10.65 -20.01 8.42
CA GLY A 162 9.63 -21.00 8.12
C GLY A 162 8.22 -20.45 7.90
N PHE A 163 8.07 -19.13 7.80
CA PHE A 163 6.78 -18.49 7.50
C PHE A 163 6.70 -18.12 6.02
N GLU A 164 5.61 -18.51 5.38
CA GLU A 164 5.33 -18.26 3.97
C GLU A 164 4.30 -17.12 3.80
N LEU A 165 4.00 -16.79 2.54
CA LEU A 165 3.04 -15.74 2.20
C LEU A 165 1.66 -16.02 2.81
N THR A 166 1.26 -17.29 2.91
CA THR A 166 -0.02 -17.72 3.48
C THR A 166 -0.19 -17.30 4.93
N ASP A 167 0.87 -17.44 5.73
CA ASP A 167 0.85 -17.12 7.16
C ASP A 167 0.65 -15.62 7.38
N ILE A 168 1.19 -14.81 6.47
CA ILE A 168 0.97 -13.37 6.47
C ILE A 168 -0.48 -13.06 6.07
N LEU A 169 -0.99 -13.66 4.98
CA LEU A 169 -2.31 -13.33 4.43
C LEU A 169 -3.47 -13.79 5.30
N ILE A 170 -3.35 -14.96 5.95
CA ILE A 170 -4.40 -15.50 6.84
C ILE A 170 -4.62 -14.61 8.07
N VAL A 171 -3.60 -13.87 8.49
CA VAL A 171 -3.70 -12.87 9.55
C VAL A 171 -4.09 -11.50 8.99
N ALA A 172 -3.36 -11.03 7.97
CA ALA A 172 -3.45 -9.66 7.50
C ALA A 172 -4.81 -9.35 6.85
N ILE A 173 -5.31 -10.20 5.95
CA ILE A 173 -6.58 -9.95 5.23
C ILE A 173 -7.77 -9.77 6.18
N PRO A 174 -8.07 -10.70 7.11
CA PRO A 174 -9.19 -10.52 8.02
C PRO A 174 -8.97 -9.34 8.99
N ALA A 175 -7.74 -9.15 9.49
CA ALA A 175 -7.43 -8.06 10.40
C ALA A 175 -7.64 -6.68 9.76
N THR A 176 -7.16 -6.47 8.54
CA THR A 176 -7.30 -5.19 7.83
C THR A 176 -8.75 -4.93 7.42
N ILE A 177 -9.52 -5.96 7.05
CA ILE A 177 -10.96 -5.82 6.78
C ILE A 177 -11.69 -5.35 8.04
N ILE A 178 -11.45 -5.99 9.19
CA ILE A 178 -12.06 -5.60 10.47
C ILE A 178 -11.65 -4.17 10.85
N GLY A 179 -10.37 -3.82 10.69
CA GLY A 179 -9.89 -2.46 10.92
C GLY A 179 -10.56 -1.43 10.01
N VAL A 180 -10.69 -1.71 8.71
CA VAL A 180 -11.35 -0.82 7.75
C VAL A 180 -12.83 -0.63 8.09
N LEU A 181 -13.52 -1.67 8.56
CA LEU A 181 -14.90 -1.56 9.04
C LEU A 181 -14.99 -0.67 10.29
N ALA A 182 -14.07 -0.80 11.24
CA ALA A 182 -14.02 0.08 12.41
C ALA A 182 -13.71 1.54 12.01
N GLY A 183 -12.77 1.75 11.09
CA GLY A 183 -12.48 3.05 10.51
C GLY A 183 -13.68 3.66 9.78
N ALA A 184 -14.43 2.87 9.02
CA ALA A 184 -15.64 3.30 8.33
C ALA A 184 -16.74 3.71 9.32
N MET A 185 -16.84 3.03 10.46
CA MET A 185 -17.74 3.42 11.55
C MET A 185 -17.39 4.82 12.08
N VAL A 186 -16.10 5.09 12.30
CA VAL A 186 -15.63 6.42 12.73
C VAL A 186 -15.86 7.46 11.63
N ALA A 187 -15.50 7.16 10.39
CA ALA A 187 -15.70 8.03 9.24
C ALA A 187 -17.19 8.40 9.04
N SER A 188 -18.10 7.46 9.27
CA SER A 188 -19.55 7.69 9.15
C SER A 188 -20.09 8.78 10.10
N ARG A 189 -19.36 9.04 11.19
CA ARG A 189 -19.70 10.05 12.20
C ARG A 189 -18.90 11.35 12.05
N GLN A 190 -18.09 11.48 11.01
CA GLN A 190 -17.31 12.70 10.78
C GLN A 190 -18.19 13.84 10.29
N GLY A 191 -18.06 14.98 10.97
CA GLY A 191 -18.71 16.23 10.63
C GLY A 191 -20.24 16.18 10.68
N LYS A 192 -20.86 17.34 10.50
CA LYS A 192 -22.32 17.46 10.34
C LYS A 192 -22.73 16.86 9.00
N ASP A 193 -23.98 16.40 8.92
CA ASP A 193 -24.56 16.01 7.63
C ASP A 193 -24.44 17.18 6.65
N LEU A 194 -24.23 16.86 5.36
CA LEU A 194 -23.85 17.86 4.36
C LEU A 194 -24.86 19.02 4.30
N MET A 195 -26.16 18.72 4.35
CA MET A 195 -27.24 19.71 4.35
C MET A 195 -27.41 20.49 5.67
N ARG A 196 -26.60 20.18 6.68
CA ARG A 196 -26.54 20.87 7.98
C ARG A 196 -25.18 21.54 8.20
N ASP A 197 -24.30 21.51 7.21
CA ASP A 197 -22.98 22.14 7.27
C ASP A 197 -23.10 23.62 6.87
N PRO A 198 -22.81 24.58 7.76
CA PRO A 198 -22.92 26.00 7.46
C PRO A 198 -22.03 26.45 6.29
N GLU A 199 -20.82 25.90 6.15
CA GLU A 199 -19.91 26.27 5.07
C GLU A 199 -20.44 25.77 3.73
N PHE A 200 -21.03 24.57 3.70
CA PHE A 200 -21.67 24.04 2.50
C PHE A 200 -22.94 24.82 2.12
N LEU A 201 -23.78 25.14 3.12
CA LEU A 201 -24.99 25.95 2.90
C LEU A 201 -24.65 27.35 2.40
N GLU A 202 -23.54 27.95 2.83
CA GLU A 202 -23.06 29.22 2.31
C GLU A 202 -22.65 29.10 0.83
N ARG A 203 -21.89 28.05 0.48
CA ARG A 203 -21.49 27.80 -0.91
C ARG A 203 -22.70 27.56 -1.82
N LEU A 204 -23.77 26.93 -1.33
CA LEU A 204 -25.00 26.73 -2.10
C LEU A 204 -25.71 28.03 -2.51
N LYS A 205 -25.36 29.18 -1.92
CA LYS A 205 -25.88 30.48 -2.35
C LYS A 205 -25.27 30.96 -3.66
N ASP A 206 -24.10 30.44 -4.04
CA ASP A 206 -23.41 30.76 -5.28
C ASP A 206 -24.03 29.95 -6.45
N PRO A 207 -24.68 30.62 -7.43
CA PRO A 207 -25.29 29.94 -8.57
C PRO A 207 -24.29 29.19 -9.46
N GLU A 208 -23.03 29.63 -9.52
CA GLU A 208 -21.99 28.90 -10.27
C GLU A 208 -21.62 27.60 -9.56
N PHE A 209 -21.49 27.63 -8.23
CA PHE A 209 -21.25 26.44 -7.43
C PHE A 209 -22.39 25.42 -7.54
N VAL A 210 -23.65 25.89 -7.56
CA VAL A 210 -24.82 25.02 -7.77
C VAL A 210 -24.79 24.37 -9.17
N LYS A 211 -24.47 25.13 -10.22
CA LYS A 211 -24.28 24.57 -11.57
C LYS A 211 -23.15 23.54 -11.63
N LEU A 212 -22.05 23.77 -10.92
CA LEU A 212 -20.91 22.84 -10.82
C LEU A 212 -21.24 21.57 -10.00
N LEU A 213 -22.14 21.68 -9.02
CA LEU A 213 -22.62 20.58 -8.18
C LEU A 213 -23.64 19.70 -8.89
N ASP A 214 -24.64 20.31 -9.51
CA ASP A 214 -25.68 19.61 -10.25
C ASP A 214 -25.12 19.08 -11.58
N GLY A 215 -24.03 19.69 -12.06
CA GLY A 215 -23.44 19.43 -13.36
C GLY A 215 -24.34 19.95 -14.47
N GLU A 216 -23.73 20.35 -15.59
CA GLU A 216 -24.43 20.35 -16.87
C GLU A 216 -25.26 19.06 -16.98
N ASN A 217 -26.48 19.16 -17.48
CA ASN A 217 -27.26 18.04 -18.00
C ASN A 217 -26.45 17.32 -19.09
N THR A 218 -25.40 16.59 -18.72
CA THR A 218 -24.80 15.52 -19.51
C THR A 218 -25.56 14.26 -19.13
N THR A 219 -26.84 14.32 -19.48
CA THR A 219 -27.48 13.28 -20.26
C THR A 219 -26.44 12.61 -21.17
N ASN A 220 -26.33 11.29 -21.06
CA ASN A 220 -25.42 10.39 -21.77
C ASN A 220 -24.06 10.16 -21.10
N HIS A 221 -24.08 9.54 -19.91
CA HIS A 221 -23.11 8.45 -19.71
C HIS A 221 -23.46 7.34 -20.71
N GLU A 222 -23.02 7.50 -21.96
CA GLU A 222 -22.94 6.35 -22.86
C GLU A 222 -22.21 5.25 -22.10
N GLU A 223 -22.78 4.05 -22.03
CA GLU A 223 -22.03 2.91 -21.51
C GLU A 223 -20.72 2.84 -22.28
N LYS A 224 -19.61 3.25 -21.63
CA LYS A 224 -18.29 3.16 -22.24
C LYS A 224 -18.12 1.73 -22.73
N THR A 225 -18.09 1.56 -24.04
CA THR A 225 -17.93 0.25 -24.66
C THR A 225 -16.47 -0.13 -24.55
N PHE A 226 -16.13 -0.93 -23.53
CA PHE A 226 -14.77 -1.41 -23.36
C PHE A 226 -14.45 -2.49 -24.40
N SER A 227 -13.27 -2.38 -25.00
CA SER A 227 -12.77 -3.36 -25.96
C SER A 227 -12.74 -4.75 -25.32
N LYS A 228 -12.92 -5.80 -26.15
CA LYS A 228 -12.75 -7.18 -25.69
C LYS A 228 -11.34 -7.40 -25.12
N ALA A 229 -10.34 -6.70 -25.65
CA ALA A 229 -8.96 -6.68 -25.17
C ALA A 229 -8.86 -6.18 -23.72
N ALA A 230 -9.47 -5.04 -23.39
CA ALA A 230 -9.48 -4.50 -22.03
C ALA A 230 -10.09 -5.50 -21.03
N LYS A 231 -11.23 -6.10 -21.37
CA LYS A 231 -11.88 -7.12 -20.52
C LYS A 231 -11.00 -8.36 -20.35
N ARG A 232 -10.43 -8.87 -21.44
CA ARG A 232 -9.51 -10.03 -21.41
C ARG A 232 -8.28 -9.75 -20.56
N SER A 233 -7.71 -8.54 -20.63
CA SER A 233 -6.54 -8.18 -19.82
C SER A 233 -6.81 -8.26 -18.32
N VAL A 234 -8.02 -7.86 -17.88
CA VAL A 234 -8.45 -8.01 -16.48
C VAL A 234 -8.55 -9.48 -16.10
N TYR A 235 -9.14 -10.34 -16.93
CA TYR A 235 -9.22 -11.78 -16.64
C TYR A 235 -7.84 -12.42 -16.51
N VAL A 236 -6.91 -12.10 -17.40
CA VAL A 236 -5.52 -12.61 -17.34
C VAL A 236 -4.83 -12.14 -16.06
N PHE A 237 -4.96 -10.86 -15.71
CA PHE A 237 -4.37 -10.33 -14.49
C PHE A 237 -4.95 -10.98 -13.23
N LEU A 238 -6.28 -11.09 -13.13
CA LEU A 238 -6.95 -11.75 -12.01
C LEU A 238 -6.56 -13.22 -11.89
N LEU A 239 -6.43 -13.93 -13.01
CA LEU A 239 -5.97 -15.31 -13.03
C LEU A 239 -4.54 -15.41 -12.49
N ALA A 240 -3.65 -14.49 -12.86
CA ALA A 240 -2.27 -14.48 -12.35
C ALA A 240 -2.21 -14.23 -10.84
N VAL A 241 -2.98 -13.26 -10.33
CA VAL A 241 -3.08 -12.99 -8.88
C VAL A 241 -3.62 -14.21 -8.14
N LEU A 242 -4.66 -14.85 -8.68
CA LEU A 242 -5.20 -16.08 -8.13
C LEU A 242 -4.16 -17.21 -8.14
N SER A 243 -3.41 -17.37 -9.23
CA SER A 243 -2.31 -18.34 -9.31
C SER A 243 -1.26 -18.08 -8.24
N VAL A 244 -0.82 -16.83 -8.05
CA VAL A 244 0.13 -16.48 -6.97
C VAL A 244 -0.39 -16.92 -5.61
N VAL A 245 -1.67 -16.63 -5.29
CA VAL A 245 -2.28 -17.07 -4.04
C VAL A 245 -2.33 -18.59 -3.93
N LEU A 246 -2.68 -19.30 -5.01
CA LEU A 246 -2.74 -20.77 -5.02
C LEU A 246 -1.37 -21.43 -4.83
N PHE A 247 -0.32 -20.95 -5.50
CA PHE A 247 1.04 -21.46 -5.35
C PHE A 247 1.65 -21.14 -3.98
N ALA A 248 1.22 -20.05 -3.36
CA ALA A 248 1.53 -19.77 -1.96
C ALA A 248 0.78 -20.71 -1.01
N ALA A 249 -0.53 -20.88 -1.21
CA ALA A 249 -1.41 -21.71 -0.38
C ALA A 249 -1.04 -23.20 -0.39
N ILE A 250 -0.51 -23.68 -1.51
CA ILE A 250 -0.27 -25.10 -1.73
C ILE A 250 1.17 -25.27 -2.24
N PRO A 251 2.16 -25.33 -1.33
CA PRO A 251 3.58 -25.49 -1.67
C PRO A 251 3.89 -26.65 -2.61
N SER A 252 3.12 -27.74 -2.55
CA SER A 252 3.28 -28.93 -3.39
C SER A 252 2.94 -28.70 -4.86
N LEU A 253 2.26 -27.61 -5.22
CA LEU A 253 2.07 -27.22 -6.62
C LEU A 253 3.34 -26.66 -7.25
N ARG A 254 4.28 -26.14 -6.45
CA ARG A 254 5.52 -25.55 -6.96
C ARG A 254 6.42 -26.65 -7.52
N PRO A 255 6.92 -26.50 -8.77
CA PRO A 255 7.85 -27.47 -9.33
C PRO A 255 9.09 -27.57 -8.43
N SER A 256 9.59 -28.78 -8.22
CA SER A 256 10.79 -29.03 -7.43
C SER A 256 11.96 -29.40 -8.31
N PHE A 257 13.13 -28.91 -7.96
CA PHE A 257 14.37 -29.13 -8.70
C PHE A 257 15.44 -29.67 -7.75
N LEU A 258 16.41 -30.40 -8.30
CA LEU A 258 17.52 -30.92 -7.51
C LEU A 258 18.51 -29.79 -7.21
N THR A 259 18.69 -29.46 -5.94
CA THR A 259 19.64 -28.44 -5.45
C THR A 259 20.38 -29.00 -4.24
N ASP A 260 21.71 -29.03 -4.31
CA ASP A 260 22.58 -29.62 -3.28
C ASP A 260 22.17 -31.05 -2.86
N GLY A 261 21.78 -31.87 -3.84
CA GLY A 261 21.37 -33.26 -3.63
C GLY A 261 20.00 -33.45 -2.97
N LYS A 262 19.23 -32.37 -2.74
CA LYS A 262 17.85 -32.43 -2.24
C LYS A 262 16.88 -31.85 -3.25
N MET A 263 15.71 -32.47 -3.38
CA MET A 263 14.61 -31.88 -4.14
C MET A 263 14.06 -30.70 -3.34
N GLN A 264 14.18 -29.50 -3.88
CA GLN A 264 13.65 -28.28 -3.27
C GLN A 264 12.60 -27.66 -4.20
N PRO A 265 11.43 -27.26 -3.66
CA PRO A 265 10.44 -26.54 -4.46
C PRO A 265 11.00 -25.19 -4.88
N LEU A 266 10.57 -24.70 -6.05
CA LEU A 266 10.89 -23.36 -6.52
C LEU A 266 10.50 -22.33 -5.46
N ARG A 267 11.36 -21.32 -5.26
CA ARG A 267 11.12 -20.32 -4.21
C ARG A 267 9.88 -19.51 -4.57
N MET A 268 9.14 -19.07 -3.55
CA MET A 268 7.94 -18.26 -3.80
C MET A 268 8.28 -16.95 -4.53
N VAL A 269 9.46 -16.39 -4.27
CA VAL A 269 10.01 -15.22 -4.98
C VAL A 269 10.01 -15.45 -6.50
N GLU A 270 10.64 -16.55 -6.93
CA GLU A 270 10.76 -16.93 -8.35
C GLU A 270 9.39 -17.24 -8.96
N MET A 271 8.49 -17.89 -8.21
CA MET A 271 7.12 -18.16 -8.65
C MET A 271 6.34 -16.87 -8.94
N ILE A 272 6.44 -15.86 -8.08
CA ILE A 272 5.76 -14.56 -8.28
C ILE A 272 6.31 -13.88 -9.54
N GLU A 273 7.63 -13.82 -9.68
CA GLU A 273 8.28 -13.20 -10.85
C GLU A 273 7.82 -13.84 -12.16
N LEU A 274 7.88 -15.18 -12.24
CA LEU A 274 7.48 -15.93 -13.42
C LEU A 274 5.99 -15.74 -13.75
N LEU A 275 5.11 -15.86 -12.76
CA LEU A 275 3.66 -15.73 -12.97
C LEU A 275 3.27 -14.31 -13.43
N MET A 276 3.88 -13.28 -12.82
CA MET A 276 3.54 -11.90 -13.14
C MET A 276 4.13 -11.46 -14.49
N LEU A 277 5.36 -11.88 -14.83
CA LEU A 277 5.92 -11.64 -16.16
C LEU A 277 5.16 -12.40 -17.25
N ALA A 278 4.76 -13.65 -16.99
CA ALA A 278 3.92 -14.42 -17.90
C ALA A 278 2.55 -13.73 -18.11
N ALA A 279 1.95 -13.20 -17.05
CA ALA A 279 0.72 -12.42 -17.14
C ALA A 279 0.91 -11.14 -17.98
N ALA A 280 2.01 -10.42 -17.79
CA ALA A 280 2.33 -9.25 -18.58
C ALA A 280 2.44 -9.58 -20.07
N ALA A 281 3.15 -10.66 -20.42
CA ALA A 281 3.28 -11.15 -21.78
C ALA A 281 1.92 -11.57 -22.37
N ALA A 282 1.13 -12.33 -21.62
CA ALA A 282 -0.21 -12.74 -22.04
C ALA A 282 -1.15 -11.55 -22.27
N ILE A 283 -1.12 -10.53 -21.42
CA ILE A 283 -1.91 -9.30 -21.61
C ILE A 283 -1.48 -8.60 -22.90
N VAL A 284 -0.18 -8.41 -23.13
CA VAL A 284 0.34 -7.75 -24.34
C VAL A 284 -0.11 -8.50 -25.60
N LEU A 285 0.02 -9.84 -25.60
CA LEU A 285 -0.39 -10.68 -26.73
C LEU A 285 -1.90 -10.65 -26.99
N VAL A 286 -2.72 -10.82 -25.96
CA VAL A 286 -4.19 -10.91 -26.10
C VAL A 286 -4.82 -9.54 -26.39
N SER A 287 -4.20 -8.45 -25.94
CA SER A 287 -4.67 -7.09 -26.20
C SER A 287 -4.12 -6.49 -27.49
N GLY A 288 -3.03 -7.04 -28.04
CA GLY A 288 -2.39 -6.54 -29.25
C GLY A 288 -1.76 -5.16 -29.08
N ILE A 289 -1.47 -4.73 -27.85
CA ILE A 289 -0.84 -3.43 -27.59
C ILE A 289 0.67 -3.49 -27.88
N PRO A 290 1.30 -2.39 -28.35
CA PRO A 290 2.75 -2.30 -28.40
C PRO A 290 3.35 -2.41 -27.00
N ALA A 291 4.40 -3.24 -26.84
CA ALA A 291 5.08 -3.40 -25.56
C ALA A 291 5.65 -2.07 -25.00
N SER A 292 5.98 -1.11 -25.87
CA SER A 292 6.42 0.23 -25.47
C SER A 292 5.36 1.02 -24.68
N LYS A 293 4.06 0.73 -24.86
CA LYS A 293 3.00 1.36 -24.05
C LYS A 293 3.04 0.92 -22.59
N VAL A 294 3.59 -0.26 -22.29
CA VAL A 294 3.72 -0.76 -20.93
C VAL A 294 4.70 0.10 -20.15
N SER A 295 5.89 0.35 -20.70
CA SER A 295 6.93 1.15 -20.03
C SER A 295 6.57 2.64 -19.93
N GLN A 296 5.69 3.13 -20.81
CA GLN A 296 5.17 4.50 -20.79
C GLN A 296 4.01 4.69 -19.80
N SER A 297 3.47 3.60 -19.24
CA SER A 297 2.35 3.68 -18.29
C SER A 297 2.77 4.34 -16.98
N THR A 298 1.83 5.01 -16.32
CA THR A 298 2.08 5.64 -15.02
C THR A 298 2.41 4.63 -13.94
N ILE A 299 1.85 3.41 -14.01
CA ILE A 299 2.17 2.33 -13.07
C ILE A 299 3.62 1.89 -13.24
N PHE A 300 4.11 1.73 -14.47
CA PHE A 300 5.50 1.35 -14.70
C PHE A 300 6.48 2.38 -14.15
N ARG A 301 6.23 3.67 -14.41
CA ARG A 301 7.05 4.77 -13.85
C ARG A 301 7.06 4.77 -12.32
N SER A 302 5.88 4.68 -11.70
CA SER A 302 5.75 4.66 -10.23
C SER A 302 6.42 3.42 -9.61
N GLY A 303 6.35 2.29 -10.29
CA GLY A 303 7.04 1.07 -9.87
C GLY A 303 8.56 1.16 -10.00
N GLY A 304 9.07 1.78 -11.06
CA GLY A 304 10.49 2.09 -11.20
C GLY A 304 11.00 2.99 -10.06
N GLU A 305 10.23 4.00 -9.68
CA GLU A 305 10.51 4.83 -8.50
C GLU A 305 10.58 3.99 -7.22
N ALA A 306 9.64 3.05 -7.02
CA ALA A 306 9.64 2.15 -5.88
C ALA A 306 10.87 1.23 -5.84
N VAL A 307 11.30 0.68 -6.98
CA VAL A 307 12.52 -0.14 -7.07
C VAL A 307 13.76 0.65 -6.63
N VAL A 308 13.92 1.89 -7.14
CA VAL A 308 15.05 2.75 -6.76
C VAL A 308 14.99 3.11 -5.27
N CYS A 309 13.80 3.41 -4.75
CA CYS A 309 13.60 3.68 -3.32
C CYS A 309 14.05 2.52 -2.44
N ILE A 310 13.61 1.30 -2.76
CA ILE A 310 14.01 0.11 -2.02
C ILE A 310 15.50 -0.15 -2.15
N PHE A 311 16.07 -0.02 -3.35
CA PHE A 311 17.49 -0.29 -3.58
C PHE A 311 18.39 0.57 -2.68
N GLY A 312 18.13 1.87 -2.57
CA GLY A 312 18.95 2.76 -1.74
C GLY A 312 18.61 2.72 -0.25
N VAL A 313 17.36 2.97 0.11
CA VAL A 313 16.97 3.16 1.52
C VAL A 313 17.10 1.87 2.31
N ALA A 314 16.63 0.74 1.75
CA ALA A 314 16.71 -0.53 2.45
C ALA A 314 18.17 -0.95 2.67
N TRP A 315 19.01 -0.78 1.65
CA TRP A 315 20.42 -1.17 1.73
C TRP A 315 21.19 -0.31 2.74
N MET A 316 20.95 1.01 2.75
CA MET A 316 21.49 1.90 3.77
C MET A 316 21.02 1.53 5.18
N SER A 317 19.71 1.30 5.34
CA SER A 317 19.12 1.01 6.66
C SER A 317 19.61 -0.32 7.21
N ASP A 318 19.67 -1.36 6.37
CA ASP A 318 20.19 -2.67 6.75
C ASP A 318 21.68 -2.60 7.11
N THR A 319 22.49 -1.85 6.34
CA THR A 319 23.91 -1.64 6.67
C THR A 319 24.10 -0.97 8.03
N TYR A 320 23.32 0.08 8.32
CA TYR A 320 23.36 0.74 9.62
C TYR A 320 22.94 -0.21 10.75
N LEU A 321 21.83 -0.93 10.57
CA LEU A 321 21.31 -1.83 11.60
C LEU A 321 22.26 -2.98 11.89
N GLN A 322 22.79 -3.65 10.87
CA GLN A 322 23.73 -4.77 11.05
C GLN A 322 25.02 -4.33 11.75
N ALA A 323 25.51 -3.13 11.44
CA ALA A 323 26.70 -2.58 12.11
C ALA A 323 26.49 -2.31 13.61
N HIS A 324 25.25 -2.07 14.05
CA HIS A 324 24.91 -1.76 15.45
C HIS A 324 24.04 -2.82 16.12
N MET A 325 23.90 -4.00 15.52
CA MET A 325 23.08 -5.07 16.08
C MET A 325 23.39 -5.38 17.55
N PRO A 326 24.68 -5.47 17.97
CA PRO A 326 25.01 -5.73 19.37
C PRO A 326 24.46 -4.66 20.34
N PHE A 327 24.40 -3.39 19.92
CA PHE A 327 23.82 -2.32 20.73
C PHE A 327 22.33 -2.55 20.93
N PHE A 328 21.59 -2.85 19.86
CA PHE A 328 20.15 -3.05 19.94
C PHE A 328 19.80 -4.30 20.73
N GLU A 329 20.50 -5.42 20.51
CA GLU A 329 20.29 -6.67 21.26
C GLU A 329 20.49 -6.45 22.76
N THR A 330 21.55 -5.74 23.16
CA THR A 330 21.87 -5.48 24.57
C THR A 330 20.82 -4.63 25.28
N HIS A 331 20.23 -3.63 24.60
CA HIS A 331 19.41 -2.62 25.27
C HIS A 331 17.90 -2.78 25.03
N LEU A 332 17.49 -3.46 23.97
CA LEU A 332 16.08 -3.52 23.56
C LEU A 332 15.49 -4.93 23.57
N SER A 333 16.29 -5.99 23.40
CA SER A 333 15.77 -7.34 23.16
C SER A 333 14.79 -7.78 24.24
N ALA A 334 15.18 -7.76 25.52
CA ALA A 334 14.31 -8.18 26.63
C ALA A 334 12.96 -7.43 26.66
N PHE A 335 12.99 -6.10 26.44
CA PHE A 335 11.78 -5.29 26.47
C PHE A 335 10.85 -5.61 25.29
N VAL A 336 11.39 -5.76 24.07
CA VAL A 336 10.56 -6.04 22.89
C VAL A 336 10.13 -7.50 22.80
N THR A 337 10.83 -8.43 23.46
CA THR A 337 10.37 -9.82 23.57
C THR A 337 9.23 -9.95 24.58
N ASP A 338 9.30 -9.22 25.70
CA ASP A 338 8.24 -9.23 26.73
C ASP A 338 7.00 -8.43 26.29
N HIS A 339 7.21 -7.37 25.49
CA HIS A 339 6.15 -6.52 24.97
C HIS A 339 6.25 -6.30 23.45
N PRO A 340 6.03 -7.34 22.62
CA PRO A 340 6.19 -7.26 21.17
C PRO A 340 5.43 -6.11 20.51
N TRP A 341 4.21 -5.84 20.97
CA TRP A 341 3.35 -4.78 20.44
C TRP A 341 3.98 -3.39 20.46
N THR A 342 4.96 -3.14 21.34
CA THR A 342 5.67 -1.84 21.40
C THR A 342 6.44 -1.57 20.11
N PHE A 343 6.87 -2.61 19.41
CA PHE A 343 7.55 -2.49 18.13
C PHE A 343 6.63 -1.94 17.02
N ALA A 344 5.31 -2.13 17.13
CA ALA A 344 4.34 -1.52 16.23
C ALA A 344 4.40 0.01 16.26
N ILE A 345 4.74 0.62 17.41
CA ILE A 345 4.90 2.07 17.53
C ILE A 345 6.10 2.53 16.70
N ALA A 346 7.21 1.81 16.77
CA ALA A 346 8.40 2.11 15.97
C ALA A 346 8.11 1.97 14.46
N LEU A 347 7.43 0.89 14.05
CA LEU A 347 6.97 0.70 12.67
C LEU A 347 6.08 1.85 12.20
N PHE A 348 5.09 2.23 13.02
CA PHE A 348 4.16 3.31 12.70
C PHE A 348 4.87 4.64 12.55
N VAL A 349 5.69 5.05 13.53
CA VAL A 349 6.47 6.29 13.47
C VAL A 349 7.37 6.30 12.25
N MET A 350 8.08 5.21 11.97
CA MET A 350 8.98 5.14 10.82
C MET A 350 8.23 5.22 9.49
N SER A 351 7.03 4.64 9.40
CA SER A 351 6.22 4.75 8.19
C SER A 351 5.74 6.16 7.88
N ILE A 352 5.49 6.98 8.92
CA ILE A 352 5.17 8.41 8.76
C ILE A 352 6.36 9.12 8.10
N LEU A 353 7.59 8.81 8.52
CA LEU A 353 8.80 9.48 8.04
C LEU A 353 9.20 9.00 6.63
N LEU A 354 9.02 7.71 6.34
CA LEU A 354 9.40 7.10 5.06
C LEU A 354 8.38 7.29 3.95
N PHE A 355 7.11 7.54 4.27
CA PHE A 355 6.02 7.57 3.28
C PHE A 355 6.02 6.33 2.35
N SER A 356 6.41 5.16 2.88
CA SER A 356 6.49 3.91 2.11
C SER A 356 6.39 2.70 3.03
N GLN A 357 5.35 1.90 2.82
CA GLN A 357 5.11 0.64 3.55
C GLN A 357 6.30 -0.32 3.35
N ALA A 358 6.71 -0.53 2.09
CA ALA A 358 7.78 -1.46 1.74
C ALA A 358 9.15 -0.99 2.24
N ALA A 359 9.45 0.30 2.17
CA ALA A 359 10.68 0.84 2.75
C ALA A 359 10.68 0.68 4.27
N THR A 360 9.54 0.86 4.94
CA THR A 360 9.42 0.68 6.39
C THR A 360 9.64 -0.77 6.81
N VAL A 361 8.99 -1.73 6.11
CA VAL A 361 9.23 -3.16 6.33
C VAL A 361 10.72 -3.46 6.23
N ARG A 362 11.36 -3.02 5.15
CA ARG A 362 12.77 -3.28 4.90
C ARG A 362 13.70 -2.61 5.89
N ALA A 363 13.34 -1.42 6.36
CA ALA A 363 14.17 -0.67 7.29
C ALA A 363 14.07 -1.20 8.72
N LEU A 364 12.92 -1.73 9.16
CA LEU A 364 12.74 -2.07 10.58
C LEU A 364 12.46 -3.55 10.85
N MET A 365 11.74 -4.29 10.00
CA MET A 365 11.44 -5.69 10.29
C MET A 365 12.69 -6.57 10.52
N PRO A 366 13.84 -6.38 9.81
CA PRO A 366 15.06 -7.10 10.14
C PRO A 366 15.52 -6.89 11.59
N LEU A 367 15.41 -5.66 12.11
CA LEU A 367 15.72 -5.36 13.51
C LEU A 367 14.78 -6.14 14.45
N GLY A 368 13.47 -6.16 14.17
CA GLY A 368 12.52 -6.93 14.97
C GLY A 368 12.85 -8.43 15.01
N ILE A 369 13.24 -9.00 13.87
CA ILE A 369 13.67 -10.40 13.76
C ILE A 369 14.92 -10.67 14.59
N SER A 370 15.93 -9.79 14.49
CA SER A 370 17.19 -9.95 15.23
C SER A 370 17.03 -9.74 16.73
N LEU A 371 16.11 -8.87 17.16
CA LEU A 371 15.79 -8.67 18.58
C LEU A 371 15.04 -9.85 19.21
N GLY A 372 14.65 -10.86 18.41
CA GLY A 372 13.96 -12.06 18.89
C GLY A 372 12.43 -11.93 18.95
N ILE A 373 11.84 -10.92 18.31
CA ILE A 373 10.38 -10.78 18.24
C ILE A 373 9.82 -12.00 17.47
N PRO A 374 8.84 -12.74 18.03
CA PRO A 374 8.23 -13.86 17.35
C PRO A 374 7.63 -13.45 15.99
N ALA A 375 7.84 -14.26 14.96
CA ALA A 375 7.30 -13.99 13.63
C ALA A 375 5.78 -13.78 13.60
N PRO A 376 4.94 -14.53 14.36
CA PRO A 376 3.50 -14.24 14.45
C PRO A 376 3.20 -12.80 14.94
N ALA A 377 4.00 -12.28 15.89
CA ALA A 377 3.85 -10.91 16.37
C ALA A 377 4.28 -9.88 15.30
N LEU A 378 5.35 -10.15 14.55
CA LEU A 378 5.75 -9.29 13.42
C LEU A 378 4.68 -9.24 12.33
N ILE A 379 4.02 -10.38 12.04
CA ILE A 379 2.89 -10.46 11.11
C ILE A 379 1.69 -9.65 11.64
N ALA A 380 1.34 -9.82 12.92
CA ALA A 380 0.26 -9.08 13.56
C ALA A 380 0.47 -7.56 13.53
N MET A 381 1.73 -7.11 13.68
CA MET A 381 2.11 -5.70 13.64
C MET A 381 2.35 -5.17 12.23
N PHE A 382 2.36 -6.01 11.20
CA PHE A 382 2.66 -5.59 9.83
C PHE A 382 1.83 -4.38 9.38
N PRO A 383 0.51 -4.29 9.66
CA PRO A 383 -0.30 -3.14 9.25
C PRO A 383 0.11 -1.80 9.89
N ALA A 384 0.97 -1.80 10.92
CA ALA A 384 1.57 -0.60 11.49
C ALA A 384 2.42 0.19 10.48
N VAL A 385 2.86 -0.41 9.37
CA VAL A 385 3.62 0.31 8.34
C VAL A 385 2.77 1.28 7.51
N ASN A 386 1.48 1.46 7.83
CA ASN A 386 0.57 2.38 7.16
C ASN A 386 0.35 3.67 7.96
N GLY A 387 1.42 4.42 8.24
CA GLY A 387 1.38 5.77 8.84
C GLY A 387 1.49 6.91 7.83
N ASP A 388 1.50 6.61 6.53
CA ASP A 388 1.61 7.56 5.43
C ASP A 388 0.47 8.58 5.36
N PHE A 389 -0.64 8.34 6.07
CA PHE A 389 -1.74 9.29 6.20
C PHE A 389 -1.54 10.36 7.28
N VAL A 390 -0.61 10.21 8.23
CA VAL A 390 -0.51 11.11 9.41
C VAL A 390 -0.09 12.53 9.04
N ILE A 391 0.75 12.65 8.01
CA ILE A 391 1.09 13.94 7.42
C ILE A 391 0.31 14.04 6.10
N PRO A 392 -0.57 15.05 5.94
CA PRO A 392 -1.47 15.17 4.78
C PRO A 392 -0.77 15.66 3.52
N SER A 393 0.50 15.29 3.33
CA SER A 393 1.30 15.55 2.13
C SER A 393 1.35 14.35 1.18
N TYR A 394 0.90 13.17 1.62
CA TYR A 394 0.94 11.98 0.79
C TYR A 394 -0.02 12.13 -0.41
N PRO A 395 0.40 11.78 -1.64
CA PRO A 395 -0.35 12.15 -2.84
C PRO A 395 -1.81 11.68 -2.91
N THR A 396 -2.15 10.52 -2.32
CA THR A 396 -3.53 10.02 -2.29
C THR A 396 -4.45 10.88 -1.42
N LEU A 397 -3.94 11.42 -0.30
CA LEU A 397 -4.67 12.32 0.58
C LEU A 397 -4.92 13.67 -0.11
N VAL A 398 -3.89 14.21 -0.76
CA VAL A 398 -3.98 15.47 -1.52
C VAL A 398 -4.98 15.35 -2.66
N ALA A 399 -4.95 14.25 -3.41
CA ALA A 399 -5.93 13.99 -4.46
C ALA A 399 -7.36 13.89 -3.91
N ALA A 400 -7.56 13.19 -2.79
CA ALA A 400 -8.88 13.05 -2.18
C ALA A 400 -9.47 14.41 -1.76
N MET A 401 -8.65 15.30 -1.17
CA MET A 401 -9.05 16.68 -0.88
C MET A 401 -9.37 17.45 -2.16
N GLY A 402 -8.57 17.30 -3.21
CA GLY A 402 -8.78 17.98 -4.49
C GLY A 402 -10.05 17.57 -5.23
N PHE A 403 -10.48 16.30 -5.09
CA PHE A 403 -11.73 15.82 -5.70
C PHE A 403 -12.99 16.21 -4.91
N ASP A 404 -12.85 16.58 -3.63
CA ASP A 404 -13.97 17.05 -2.84
C ASP A 404 -14.33 18.51 -3.15
N ARG A 405 -15.24 18.71 -4.10
CA ARG A 405 -15.77 20.03 -4.47
C ARG A 405 -16.52 20.73 -3.32
N THR A 406 -17.04 19.97 -2.34
CA THR A 406 -17.78 20.55 -1.21
C THR A 406 -16.85 21.22 -0.19
N GLY A 407 -15.55 20.90 -0.21
CA GLY A 407 -14.56 21.39 0.74
C GLY A 407 -14.64 20.75 2.13
N THR A 408 -15.43 19.69 2.30
CA THR A 408 -15.59 19.00 3.60
C THR A 408 -14.36 18.19 3.97
N THR A 409 -13.62 17.67 3.00
CA THR A 409 -12.37 16.92 3.15
C THR A 409 -11.21 17.90 3.18
N ARG A 410 -10.59 18.09 4.35
CA ARG A 410 -9.61 19.15 4.53
C ARG A 410 -8.60 18.89 5.64
N ILE A 411 -7.55 19.71 5.62
CA ILE A 411 -6.67 19.92 6.76
C ILE A 411 -7.35 20.94 7.69
N GLY A 412 -7.45 20.60 8.96
CA GLY A 412 -7.96 21.47 10.01
C GLY A 412 -6.91 22.46 10.51
N ARG A 413 -7.03 22.87 11.77
CA ARG A 413 -6.15 23.91 12.36
C ARG A 413 -4.69 23.48 12.50
N PHE A 414 -4.42 22.19 12.67
CA PHE A 414 -3.09 21.64 12.84
C PHE A 414 -2.77 20.67 11.72
N LEU A 415 -1.48 20.51 11.37
CA LEU A 415 -1.05 19.66 10.26
C LEU A 415 -1.54 18.21 10.40
N VAL A 416 -1.54 17.65 11.62
CA VAL A 416 -2.01 16.28 11.92
C VAL A 416 -3.51 16.18 12.17
N ASN A 417 -4.21 17.31 12.24
CA ASN A 417 -5.65 17.37 12.42
C ASN A 417 -6.31 17.50 11.05
N HIS A 418 -6.60 16.39 10.39
CA HIS A 418 -7.25 16.36 9.08
C HIS A 418 -8.25 15.21 8.98
N SER A 419 -9.07 15.22 7.94
CA SER A 419 -10.16 14.26 7.71
C SER A 419 -9.71 12.78 7.78
N PHE A 420 -8.47 12.46 7.39
CA PHE A 420 -7.96 11.09 7.39
C PHE A 420 -7.49 10.57 8.77
N THR A 421 -7.18 11.44 9.74
CA THR A 421 -6.53 11.02 11.00
C THR A 421 -7.44 10.14 11.86
N PRO A 422 -8.70 10.53 12.16
CA PRO A 422 -9.57 9.71 12.99
C PRO A 422 -9.85 8.31 12.41
N PRO A 423 -10.27 8.15 11.13
CA PRO A 423 -10.47 6.83 10.57
C PRO A 423 -9.15 6.07 10.39
N GLY A 424 -8.07 6.75 10.05
CA GLY A 424 -6.75 6.14 9.87
C GLY A 424 -6.19 5.51 11.15
N LEU A 425 -6.12 6.28 12.25
CA LEU A 425 -5.62 5.77 13.54
C LEU A 425 -6.50 4.65 14.07
N THR A 426 -7.82 4.80 13.97
CA THR A 426 -8.76 3.74 14.38
C THR A 426 -8.51 2.47 13.59
N THR A 427 -8.36 2.58 12.27
CA THR A 427 -8.12 1.44 11.40
C THR A 427 -6.82 0.73 11.75
N VAL A 428 -5.71 1.46 11.94
CA VAL A 428 -4.41 0.88 12.28
C VAL A 428 -4.47 0.16 13.63
N ILE A 429 -4.98 0.83 14.67
CA ILE A 429 -5.05 0.27 16.03
C ILE A 429 -5.91 -1.01 16.05
N VAL A 430 -7.10 -0.96 15.48
CA VAL A 430 -8.01 -2.11 15.45
C VAL A 430 -7.43 -3.24 14.60
N THR A 431 -6.79 -2.91 13.48
CA THR A 431 -6.12 -3.91 12.63
C THR A 431 -5.03 -4.64 13.40
N ILE A 432 -4.13 -3.92 14.09
CA ILE A 432 -3.03 -4.55 14.83
C ILE A 432 -3.57 -5.40 15.99
N ALA A 433 -4.53 -4.88 16.76
CA ALA A 433 -5.15 -5.63 17.85
C ALA A 433 -5.82 -6.92 17.35
N THR A 434 -6.52 -6.84 16.23
CA THR A 434 -7.15 -7.99 15.57
C THR A 434 -6.10 -8.95 15.01
N GLY A 435 -5.00 -8.42 14.46
CA GLY A 435 -3.87 -9.19 13.96
C GLY A 435 -3.24 -10.05 15.05
N PHE A 436 -3.04 -9.49 16.25
CA PHE A 436 -2.53 -10.25 17.40
C PHE A 436 -3.51 -11.36 17.82
N LEU A 437 -4.80 -11.06 17.87
CA LEU A 437 -5.83 -12.05 18.19
C LEU A 437 -5.82 -13.20 17.18
N ILE A 438 -5.85 -12.89 15.88
CA ILE A 438 -5.87 -13.92 14.83
C ILE A 438 -4.57 -14.71 14.82
N ALA A 439 -3.42 -14.05 14.88
CA ALA A 439 -2.11 -14.69 14.92
C ALA A 439 -2.02 -15.70 16.09
N SER A 440 -2.52 -15.34 17.28
CA SER A 440 -2.51 -16.24 18.45
C SER A 440 -3.35 -17.52 18.31
N ILE A 441 -4.23 -17.57 17.32
CA ILE A 441 -5.14 -18.70 17.06
C ILE A 441 -4.61 -19.56 15.91
N VAL A 442 -4.01 -18.94 14.89
CA VAL A 442 -3.70 -19.61 13.61
C VAL A 442 -2.22 -19.84 13.37
N LEU A 443 -1.32 -19.18 14.12
CA LEU A 443 0.14 -19.29 14.03
C LEU A 443 0.74 -19.62 15.40
#